data_AF-A0A251XFK4-F1
#
_entry.id   AF-A0A251XFK4-F1
#
_cell.length_a   1.000
_cell.length_b   1.000
_cell.length_c   1.000
_cell.angle_alpha   90.00
_cell.angle_beta   90.00
_cell.angle_gamma   90.00
#
_symmetry.space_group_name_H-M   'P 1'
#
loop_
_entity.id
_entity.type
_entity.pdbx_description
1 polymer ?
#
loop_
_entity_poly.entity_id
_entity_poly.type
_entity_poly.pdbx_seq_one_letter_code
_entity_poly.pdbx_strand_id
1 'polypeptide(L)' 'MHDAVAAAVAVVRASGLPNRTDAMFTTIEGDWDEVFDVVRRATEAVAPFGTRVSLVLKADIRPATRAS' A
#
# COMPACT_ATOMS: atom_id res chain seq x y z
N MET A 1 12.79 10.55 -8.12
CA MET A 1 11.64 10.47 -7.17
C MET A 1 10.37 9.99 -7.85
N HIS A 2 9.99 10.58 -8.99
CA HIS A 2 8.78 10.18 -9.72
C HIS A 2 8.76 8.67 -10.06
N ASP A 3 9.90 8.08 -10.46
CA ASP A 3 9.97 6.66 -10.81
C ASP A 3 9.76 5.73 -9.61
N ALA A 4 10.28 6.09 -8.44
CA ALA A 4 10.07 5.33 -7.20
C ALA A 4 8.58 5.34 -6.79
N VAL A 5 7.93 6.51 -6.87
CA VAL A 5 6.50 6.65 -6.60
C VAL A 5 5.69 5.85 -7.63
N ALA A 6 6.05 5.92 -8.92
CA ALA A 6 5.38 5.17 -9.98
C ALA A 6 5.48 3.65 -9.76
N ALA A 7 6.64 3.14 -9.34
CA ALA A 7 6.84 1.73 -9.03
C ALA A 7 5.93 1.26 -7.88
N ALA A 8 5.83 2.02 -6.79
CA ALA A 8 4.92 1.71 -5.69
C ALA A 8 3.45 1.73 -6.14
N VAL A 9 3.04 2.76 -6.89
CA VAL A 9 1.66 2.90 -7.39
C VAL A 9 1.28 1.76 -8.32
N ALA A 10 2.21 1.28 -9.16
CA ALA A 10 1.97 0.13 -10.04
C ALA A 10 1.66 -1.14 -9.23
N VAL A 11 2.41 -1.40 -8.15
CA VAL A 11 2.17 -2.54 -7.25
C VAL A 11 0.80 -2.45 -6.59
N VAL A 12 0.41 -1.27 -6.09
CA VAL A 12 -0.90 -1.06 -5.47
C VAL A 12 -2.02 -1.32 -6.47
N ARG A 13 -1.93 -0.76 -7.69
CA ARG A 13 -2.96 -0.97 -8.72
C ARG A 13 -3.07 -2.43 -9.16
N ALA A 14 -1.96 -3.14 -9.22
CA ALA A 14 -1.93 -4.56 -9.57
C ALA A 14 -2.43 -5.48 -8.46
N SER A 15 -2.65 -4.99 -7.24
CA SER A 15 -3.08 -5.82 -6.10
C SER A 15 -4.48 -6.40 -6.23
N GLY A 16 -5.34 -5.79 -7.05
CA GLY A 16 -6.76 -6.13 -7.12
C GLY A 16 -7.59 -5.62 -5.93
N LEU A 17 -6.96 -5.07 -4.90
CA LEU A 17 -7.66 -4.49 -3.74
C LEU A 17 -8.25 -3.12 -4.08
N PRO A 18 -9.41 -2.75 -3.50
CA PRO A 18 -9.89 -1.37 -3.54
C PRO A 18 -8.80 -0.41 -3.08
N ASN A 19 -8.48 0.56 -3.93
CA ASN A 19 -7.44 1.53 -3.64
C ASN A 19 -7.76 2.91 -4.21
N ARG A 20 -7.22 3.94 -3.56
CA ARG A 20 -7.27 5.33 -4.02
C ARG A 20 -5.93 5.99 -3.78
N THR A 21 -5.35 6.58 -4.81
CA THR A 21 -4.15 7.43 -4.70
C THR A 21 -4.56 8.89 -4.82
N ASP A 22 -4.14 9.71 -3.86
CA ASP A 22 -4.21 11.18 -3.92
C ASP A 22 -2.82 11.80 -3.78
N ALA A 23 -2.75 13.14 -3.69
CA ALA A 23 -1.49 13.87 -3.65
C ALA A 23 -0.63 13.58 -2.40
N MET A 24 -1.24 13.07 -1.32
CA MET A 24 -0.56 12.88 -0.03
C MET A 24 -0.44 11.40 0.34
N PHE A 25 -1.40 10.55 -0.05
CA PHE A 25 -1.45 9.15 0.36
C PHE A 25 -2.00 8.23 -0.73
N THR A 26 -1.67 6.94 -0.57
CA THR A 26 -2.41 5.85 -1.21
C THR A 26 -3.15 5.07 -0.12
N THR A 27 -4.47 4.99 -0.25
CA THR A 27 -5.33 4.15 0.59
C THR A 27 -5.55 2.81 -0.11
N ILE A 28 -5.51 1.72 0.66
CA ILE A 28 -5.73 0.35 0.22
C ILE A 28 -6.66 -0.29 1.27
N GLU A 29 -7.68 -1.00 0.82
CA GLU A 29 -8.68 -1.63 1.69
C GLU A 29 -8.72 -3.13 1.40
N GLY A 30 -8.74 -3.94 2.45
CA GLY A 30 -8.72 -5.40 2.37
C GLY A 30 -8.47 -6.00 3.75
N ASP A 31 -8.32 -7.31 3.79
CA ASP A 31 -7.96 -7.98 5.03
C ASP A 31 -6.52 -7.67 5.44
N TRP A 32 -6.22 -7.89 6.72
CA TRP A 32 -4.92 -7.56 7.32
C TRP A 32 -3.74 -8.10 6.49
N ASP A 33 -3.76 -9.38 6.16
CA ASP A 33 -2.67 -10.03 5.45
C ASP A 33 -2.55 -9.52 4.00
N GLU A 34 -3.68 -9.25 3.34
CA GLU A 34 -3.70 -8.76 1.96
C GLU A 34 -3.11 -7.34 1.88
N VAL A 35 -3.53 -6.44 2.77
CA VAL A 35 -3.04 -5.05 2.79
C VAL A 35 -1.54 -5.02 3.08
N PHE A 36 -1.08 -5.78 4.08
CA PHE A 36 0.34 -5.78 4.44
C PHE A 36 1.22 -6.49 3.41
N ASP A 37 0.72 -7.46 2.66
CA ASP A 37 1.43 -8.01 1.50
C ASP A 37 1.65 -6.95 0.41
N VAL A 38 0.65 -6.11 0.13
CA VAL A 38 0.79 -5.00 -0.83
C VAL A 38 1.82 -3.98 -0.34
N VAL A 39 1.79 -3.62 0.95
CA VAL A 39 2.78 -2.70 1.55
C VAL A 39 4.20 -3.25 1.40
N ARG A 40 4.40 -4.55 1.68
CA ARG A 40 5.69 -5.21 1.52
C ARG A 40 6.19 -5.13 0.07
N ARG A 41 5.37 -5.57 -0.89
CA ARG A 41 5.74 -5.53 -2.32
C ARG A 41 6.00 -4.12 -2.83
N ALA A 42 5.23 -3.13 -2.39
CA ALA A 42 5.44 -1.74 -2.77
C ALA A 42 6.77 -1.21 -2.21
N THR A 43 7.12 -1.61 -0.99
CA THR A 43 8.40 -1.28 -0.35
C THR A 43 9.58 -1.90 -1.10
N GLU A 44 9.47 -3.18 -1.47
CA GLU A 44 10.47 -3.89 -2.29
C GLU A 44 10.65 -3.25 -3.66
N ALA A 45 9.57 -2.82 -4.31
CA ALA A 45 9.62 -2.12 -5.59
C ALA A 45 10.32 -0.75 -5.50
N VAL A 46 10.28 -0.10 -4.33
CA VAL A 46 10.94 1.19 -4.09
C VAL A 46 12.42 1.02 -3.67
N ALA A 47 12.79 -0.12 -3.11
CA ALA A 47 14.14 -0.36 -2.58
C ALA A 47 15.30 -0.08 -3.57
N PRO A 48 15.20 -0.37 -4.88
CA PRO A 48 16.27 -0.07 -5.83
C PRO A 48 16.59 1.43 -6.00
N PHE A 49 15.68 2.33 -5.59
CA PHE A 49 15.81 3.77 -5.80
C PHE A 49 16.54 4.49 -4.64
N GLY A 50 16.97 3.79 -3.59
CA GLY A 50 17.71 4.39 -2.49
C GLY A 50 18.23 3.39 -1.46
N THR A 51 19.14 3.83 -0.59
CA THR A 51 19.74 2.97 0.46
C THR A 51 18.80 2.70 1.63
N ARG A 52 17.65 3.40 1.70
CA ARG A 52 16.64 3.27 2.74
C ARG A 52 15.26 3.61 2.17
N VAL A 53 14.25 2.83 2.56
CA VAL A 53 12.84 3.16 2.36
C VAL A 53 12.21 3.50 3.70
N SER A 54 11.53 4.64 3.79
CA SER A 54 10.78 5.05 4.98
C SER A 54 9.29 4.91 4.70
N LEU A 55 8.55 4.31 5.62
CA LEU A 55 7.11 4.12 5.50
C LEU A 55 6.38 4.96 6.55
N VAL A 56 5.26 5.56 6.14
CA VAL A 56 4.29 6.18 7.04
C VAL A 56 2.96 5.50 6.76
N LEU A 57 2.47 4.75 7.75
CA LEU A 57 1.24 3.99 7.65
C LEU A 57 0.25 4.49 8.68
N LYS A 58 -0.99 4.73 8.25
CA LYS A 58 -2.13 5.01 9.11
C LYS A 58 -3.22 4.01 8.75
N ALA A 59 -3.59 3.16 9.70
CA ALA A 59 -4.59 2.11 9.50
C ALA A 59 -5.84 2.40 10.34
N ASP A 60 -7.00 2.19 9.73
CA ASP A 60 -8.28 2.08 10.41
C ASP A 60 -8.65 0.59 10.46
N ILE A 61 -8.55 -0.01 11.65
CA ILE A 61 -8.71 -1.45 11.84
C ILE A 61 -9.95 -1.67 12.71
N ARG A 62 -10.96 -2.32 12.13
CA ARG A 62 -12.22 -2.59 12.81
C ARG A 62 -12.46 -4.10 12.83
N PRO A 63 -12.96 -4.66 13.93
CA PRO A 63 -13.42 -6.05 13.94
C PRO A 63 -14.47 -6.25 12.85
N ALA A 64 -14.43 -7.39 12.16
CA ALA A 64 -15.53 -7.78 11.30
C ALA A 64 -16.80 -7.88 12.17
N THR A 65 -17.71 -6.91 12.05
CA THR A 65 -19.06 -7.06 12.59
C THR A 65 -19.67 -8.23 11.83
N ARG A 66 -20.07 -9.31 12.53
CA ARG A 66 -20.93 -10.33 11.92
C ARG A 66 -22.11 -9.59 11.30
N ALA A 67 -22.25 -9.66 9.98
CA ALA A 67 -23.50 -9.32 9.34
C ALA A 67 -24.57 -10.24 9.95
N SER A 68 -25.55 -9.63 10.62
CA SER A 68 -26.81 -10.29 10.97
C SER A 68 -27.59 -10.63 9.71
#